data_AF-A0A9E5KD51-F1
#
_entry.id   AF-A0A9E5KD51-F1
#
_cell.length_a   1.000
_cell.length_b   1.000
_cell.length_c   1.000
_cell.angle_alpha   90.00
_cell.angle_beta   90.00
_cell.angle_gamma   90.00
#
_symmetry.space_group_name_H-M   'P 1'
#
loop_
_entity.id
_entity.type
_entity.pdbx_description
1 polymer ?
#
loop_
_entity_poly.entity_id
_entity_poly.type
_entity_poly.pdbx_seq_one_letter_code
_entity_poly.pdbx_strand_id
1 'polypeptide(L)'
;QLKIRVGKPRVSYRETLREACEIEGECQRVTGSGQIFGRVKVKFEPIPLDQYSNAPVAEPDPEPTKKSKSGRNAPAKPAGQELVRVRSILKHDTLPEPMELAAIEGLRSALQSGELGYPVMGVSATLIKADFDPATSTDMAFGVAASDAVAKALRQNIMLLEPVMKLEVSTPEEYLGPITGDLNSRHAEIRDIILRGKLRVVEALVPMARLFDYADKIRSLSKGRASSTMEPCAYAPAPDEVLQKMLNPEF
;
A
#
# COMPACT_ATOMS: atom_id res chain seq x y z
N GLN A 1 11.50 36.77 13.29
CA GLN A 1 11.05 35.39 13.60
C GLN A 1 10.08 34.94 12.53
N LEU A 2 10.36 33.84 11.83
CA LEU A 2 9.43 33.27 10.85
C LEU A 2 8.28 32.60 11.63
N LYS A 3 7.04 33.09 11.49
CA LYS A 3 5.87 32.44 12.07
C LYS A 3 5.44 31.30 11.15
N ILE A 4 5.92 30.09 11.44
CA ILE A 4 5.54 28.88 10.72
C ILE A 4 4.46 28.14 11.52
N ARG A 5 3.38 27.76 10.85
CA ARG A 5 2.38 26.82 11.40
C ARG A 5 2.80 25.41 11.03
N VAL A 6 3.12 24.58 12.01
CA VAL A 6 3.46 23.17 11.80
C VAL A 6 2.23 22.32 12.10
N GLY A 7 1.81 21.50 11.13
CA GLY A 7 0.72 20.54 11.30
C GLY A 7 1.18 19.26 11.99
N LYS A 8 0.24 18.39 12.37
CA LYS A 8 0.57 17.05 12.88
C LYS A 8 1.26 16.24 11.78
N PRO A 9 2.29 15.43 12.12
CA PRO A 9 2.87 14.45 11.20
C PRO A 9 1.77 13.56 10.60
N ARG A 10 1.86 13.28 9.30
CA ARG A 10 0.91 12.41 8.59
C ARG A 10 1.61 11.12 8.17
N VAL A 11 0.90 10.01 8.31
CA VAL A 11 1.36 8.69 7.85
C VAL A 11 1.04 8.57 6.36
N SER A 12 1.98 8.01 5.59
CA SER A 12 1.79 7.76 4.16
C SER A 12 1.09 6.41 3.94
N TYR A 13 -0.21 6.35 4.22
CA TYR A 13 -1.04 5.18 3.93
C TYR A 13 -1.11 4.89 2.43
N ARG A 14 -1.54 3.68 2.09
CA ARG A 14 -1.87 3.24 0.71
C ARG A 14 -3.23 2.57 0.71
N GLU A 15 -3.86 2.52 -0.44
CA GLU A 15 -5.09 1.78 -0.67
C GLU A 15 -4.80 0.48 -1.42
N THR A 16 -5.64 -0.53 -1.25
CA THR A 16 -5.61 -1.76 -2.05
C THR A 16 -7.00 -2.39 -2.07
N LEU A 17 -7.14 -3.51 -2.78
CA LEU A 17 -8.36 -4.31 -2.83
C LEU A 17 -8.19 -5.58 -1.99
N ARG A 18 -9.25 -6.02 -1.28
CA ARG A 18 -9.18 -7.27 -0.51
C ARG A 18 -9.24 -8.51 -1.41
N GLU A 19 -10.05 -8.43 -2.46
CA GLU A 19 -10.41 -9.55 -3.33
C GLU A 19 -10.50 -9.11 -4.79
N ALA A 20 -10.40 -10.08 -5.71
CA ALA A 20 -10.59 -9.81 -7.12
C ALA A 20 -12.06 -9.47 -7.42
N CYS A 21 -12.29 -8.52 -8.32
CA CYS A 21 -13.63 -8.14 -8.75
C CYS A 21 -13.66 -7.71 -10.22
N GLU A 22 -14.82 -7.82 -10.86
CA GLU A 22 -15.07 -7.24 -12.18
C GLU A 22 -16.06 -6.10 -12.04
N ILE A 23 -15.72 -4.93 -12.58
CA ILE A 23 -16.54 -3.73 -12.45
C ILE A 23 -16.79 -3.10 -13.81
N GLU A 24 -18.04 -2.68 -13.99
CA GLU A 24 -18.47 -1.85 -15.11
C GLU A 24 -18.43 -0.38 -14.71
N GLY A 25 -17.58 0.36 -15.39
CA GLY A 25 -17.50 1.81 -15.30
C GLY A 25 -18.18 2.46 -16.48
N GLU A 26 -18.87 3.57 -16.24
CA GLU A 26 -19.61 4.25 -17.30
C GLU A 26 -19.53 5.77 -17.17
N CYS A 27 -19.54 6.43 -18.32
CA CYS A 27 -19.68 7.86 -18.44
C CYS A 27 -20.85 8.13 -19.39
N GLN A 28 -21.93 8.70 -18.86
CA GLN A 28 -23.02 9.24 -19.65
C GLN A 28 -23.29 10.65 -19.13
N ARG A 29 -22.79 11.66 -19.84
CA ARG A 29 -22.90 13.06 -19.44
C ARG A 29 -23.30 13.93 -20.61
N VAL A 30 -24.07 14.97 -20.32
CA VAL A 30 -24.38 16.04 -21.29
C VAL A 30 -23.37 17.16 -21.07
N THR A 31 -22.58 17.47 -22.08
CA THR A 31 -21.70 18.64 -22.12
C THR A 31 -22.31 19.70 -23.03
N GLY A 32 -21.74 20.91 -23.04
CA GLY A 32 -22.16 21.97 -23.97
C GLY A 32 -22.00 21.59 -25.44
N SER A 33 -21.22 20.56 -25.77
CA SER A 33 -20.96 20.08 -27.12
C SER A 33 -21.79 18.83 -27.51
N GLY A 34 -22.69 18.36 -26.63
CA GLY A 34 -23.53 17.18 -26.87
C GLY A 34 -23.47 16.15 -25.75
N GLN A 35 -24.03 14.98 -25.98
CA GLN A 35 -23.94 13.86 -25.04
C GLN A 35 -22.66 13.07 -25.32
N ILE A 36 -21.89 12.80 -24.26
CA ILE A 36 -20.73 11.91 -24.31
C ILE A 36 -21.05 10.57 -23.66
N PHE A 37 -20.55 9.49 -24.26
CA PHE A 37 -20.78 8.12 -23.81
C PHE A 37 -19.48 7.30 -23.77
N GLY A 38 -19.28 6.52 -22.73
CA GLY A 38 -18.26 5.47 -22.69
C GLY A 38 -18.58 4.44 -21.64
N ARG A 39 -18.38 3.17 -21.93
CA ARG A 39 -18.54 2.07 -20.97
C ARG A 39 -17.38 1.10 -21.09
N VAL A 40 -16.82 0.73 -19.94
CA VAL A 40 -15.72 -0.23 -19.85
C VAL A 40 -16.04 -1.28 -18.79
N LYS A 41 -15.56 -2.50 -19.03
CA LYS A 41 -15.53 -3.54 -18.01
C LYS A 41 -14.07 -3.86 -17.67
N VAL A 42 -13.76 -3.78 -16.39
CA VAL A 42 -12.39 -3.90 -15.87
C VAL A 42 -12.35 -5.01 -14.84
N LYS A 43 -11.40 -5.93 -14.99
CA LYS A 43 -11.08 -6.93 -13.98
C LYS A 43 -9.98 -6.40 -13.09
N PHE A 44 -10.26 -6.29 -11.80
CA PHE A 44 -9.30 -5.92 -10.77
C PHE A 44 -8.88 -7.15 -9.98
N GLU A 45 -7.57 -7.32 -9.78
CA GLU A 45 -7.01 -8.44 -9.04
C GLU A 45 -5.98 -7.90 -8.04
N PRO A 46 -6.11 -8.17 -6.73
CA PRO A 46 -5.08 -7.83 -5.77
C PRO A 46 -3.83 -8.68 -6.02
N ILE A 47 -2.68 -8.04 -5.94
CA ILE A 47 -1.39 -8.70 -5.96
C ILE A 47 -1.10 -9.10 -4.49
N PRO A 48 -0.65 -10.33 -4.22
CA PRO A 48 -0.24 -10.73 -2.88
C PRO A 48 0.88 -9.84 -2.30
N LEU A 49 0.77 -9.48 -1.02
CA LEU A 49 1.68 -8.54 -0.32
C LEU A 49 3.16 -8.97 -0.35
N ASP A 50 3.44 -10.27 -0.35
CA ASP A 50 4.79 -10.85 -0.43
C ASP A 50 5.49 -10.59 -1.78
N GLN A 51 4.73 -10.20 -2.81
CA GLN A 51 5.28 -9.89 -4.13
C GLN A 51 5.86 -8.47 -4.22
N TYR A 52 5.51 -7.57 -3.30
CA TYR A 52 6.01 -6.19 -3.27
C TYR A 52 6.44 -5.69 -1.89
N SER A 53 6.44 -6.56 -0.89
CA SER A 53 7.05 -6.32 0.41
C SER A 53 8.56 -6.58 0.35
N ASN A 54 9.36 -5.65 0.89
CA ASN A 54 10.77 -5.90 1.20
C ASN A 54 10.95 -6.62 2.54
N ALA A 55 9.86 -6.92 3.27
CA ALA A 55 9.96 -7.71 4.48
C ALA A 55 10.50 -9.11 4.12
N PRO A 56 11.46 -9.64 4.88
CA PRO A 56 11.86 -11.03 4.72
C PRO A 56 10.62 -11.90 4.89
N VAL A 57 10.25 -12.62 3.82
CA VAL A 57 9.24 -13.67 3.92
C VAL A 57 9.78 -14.65 4.95
N ALA A 58 9.04 -14.89 6.03
CA ALA A 58 9.36 -16.00 6.91
C ALA A 58 9.32 -17.25 6.02
N GLU A 59 10.48 -17.83 5.72
CA GLU A 59 10.54 -19.08 4.99
C GLU A 59 9.67 -20.07 5.77
N PRO A 60 8.71 -20.76 5.13
CA PRO A 60 8.00 -21.84 5.81
C PRO A 60 9.05 -22.80 6.36
N ASP A 61 8.90 -23.19 7.63
CA ASP A 61 9.84 -24.08 8.31
C ASP A 61 10.24 -25.21 7.35
N PRO A 62 11.54 -25.38 7.06
CA PRO A 62 11.95 -26.41 6.14
C PRO A 62 11.54 -27.76 6.73
N GLU A 63 10.69 -28.49 6.01
CA GLU A 63 10.46 -29.91 6.29
C GLU A 63 11.84 -30.58 6.47
N PRO A 64 12.01 -31.46 7.47
CA PRO A 64 13.30 -32.01 7.84
C PRO A 64 13.83 -32.90 6.71
N THR A 65 14.55 -32.30 5.78
CA THR A 65 15.21 -32.97 4.67
C THR A 65 16.73 -32.87 4.82
N LYS A 66 17.36 -34.02 4.60
CA LYS A 66 18.74 -34.33 4.96
C LYS A 66 19.73 -33.41 4.22
N LYS A 67 20.66 -32.87 5.01
CA LYS A 67 21.98 -32.30 4.67
C LYS A 67 22.35 -32.32 3.18
N SER A 68 22.44 -31.14 2.56
CA SER A 68 23.42 -30.88 1.50
C SER A 68 23.93 -29.43 1.53
N LYS A 69 25.25 -29.30 1.55
CA LYS A 69 26.01 -28.06 1.39
C LYS A 69 25.83 -27.51 -0.04
N SER A 70 25.53 -26.22 -0.19
CA SER A 70 26.29 -25.29 -1.04
C SER A 70 25.66 -23.90 -0.95
N GLY A 71 26.45 -22.91 -0.57
CA GLY A 71 26.03 -21.51 -0.62
C GLY A 71 25.71 -21.09 -2.05
N ARG A 72 24.56 -20.45 -2.22
CA ARG A 72 24.27 -19.52 -3.31
C ARG A 72 23.50 -18.38 -2.68
N ASN A 73 24.10 -17.19 -2.69
CA ASN A 73 23.41 -15.94 -2.41
C ASN A 73 22.15 -15.92 -3.29
N ALA A 74 20.97 -15.98 -2.66
CA ALA A 74 19.74 -15.66 -3.36
C ALA A 74 19.86 -14.20 -3.82
N PRO A 75 19.60 -13.90 -5.11
CA PRO A 75 19.67 -12.52 -5.58
C PRO A 75 18.61 -11.70 -4.87
N ALA A 76 19.00 -10.54 -4.34
CA ALA A 76 18.06 -9.54 -3.86
C ALA A 76 17.01 -9.28 -4.95
N LYS A 77 15.71 -9.44 -4.61
CA LYS A 77 14.60 -9.12 -5.53
C LYS A 77 14.82 -7.69 -6.06
N PRO A 78 14.76 -7.46 -7.38
CA PRO A 78 15.04 -6.16 -7.95
C PRO A 78 13.99 -5.14 -7.45
N ALA A 79 14.49 -4.07 -6.85
CA ALA A 79 13.69 -2.91 -6.47
C ALA A 79 13.06 -2.30 -7.73
N GLY A 80 11.73 -2.33 -7.82
CA GLY A 80 10.99 -1.65 -8.89
C GLY A 80 9.91 -2.47 -9.61
N GLN A 81 9.39 -3.56 -9.04
CA GLN A 81 8.16 -4.14 -9.62
C GLN A 81 7.03 -3.10 -9.55
N GLU A 82 6.43 -2.80 -10.70
CA GLU A 82 5.31 -1.87 -10.85
C GLU A 82 4.21 -2.29 -9.86
N LEU A 83 4.05 -1.50 -8.79
CA LEU A 83 3.14 -1.78 -7.68
C LEU A 83 1.67 -1.81 -8.13
N VAL A 84 1.40 -1.28 -9.32
CA VAL A 84 0.12 -1.30 -9.99
C VAL A 84 0.37 -1.76 -11.41
N ARG A 85 -0.42 -2.71 -11.90
CA ARG A 85 -0.35 -3.20 -13.28
C ARG A 85 -1.60 -2.77 -14.02
N VAL A 86 -1.47 -2.06 -15.12
CA VAL A 86 -2.60 -1.70 -15.99
C VAL A 86 -2.35 -2.23 -17.38
N ARG A 87 -3.29 -3.03 -17.89
CA ARG A 87 -3.21 -3.61 -19.23
C ARG A 87 -4.59 -3.70 -19.88
N SER A 88 -4.61 -3.85 -21.19
CA SER A 88 -5.79 -4.17 -21.96
C SER A 88 -5.62 -5.53 -22.63
N ILE A 89 -6.71 -6.30 -22.69
CA ILE A 89 -6.79 -7.55 -23.46
C ILE A 89 -7.93 -7.50 -24.48
N LEU A 90 -8.37 -6.30 -24.86
CA LEU A 90 -9.37 -6.12 -25.89
C LEU A 90 -8.91 -6.76 -27.21
N LYS A 91 -9.87 -7.31 -27.97
CA LYS A 91 -9.58 -7.81 -29.31
C LYS A 91 -9.30 -6.63 -30.23
N HIS A 92 -8.50 -6.85 -31.27
CA HIS A 92 -8.31 -5.87 -32.35
C HIS A 92 -9.68 -5.37 -32.86
N ASP A 93 -9.79 -4.06 -33.08
CA ASP A 93 -10.99 -3.35 -33.53
C ASP A 93 -12.17 -3.28 -32.53
N THR A 94 -12.03 -3.73 -31.28
CA THR A 94 -13.11 -3.59 -30.28
C THR A 94 -13.32 -2.13 -29.87
N LEU A 95 -12.24 -1.35 -29.82
CA LEU A 95 -12.22 0.04 -29.43
C LEU A 95 -11.13 0.77 -30.24
N PRO A 96 -11.37 1.99 -30.76
CA PRO A 96 -10.32 2.77 -31.40
C PRO A 96 -9.14 3.04 -30.45
N GLU A 97 -7.92 2.98 -30.99
CA GLU A 97 -6.67 3.14 -30.20
C GLU A 97 -6.64 4.39 -29.30
N PRO A 98 -7.06 5.59 -29.74
CA PRO A 98 -7.07 6.77 -28.87
C PRO A 98 -7.98 6.62 -27.64
N MET A 99 -9.13 5.97 -27.81
CA MET A 99 -10.09 5.72 -26.73
C MET A 99 -9.57 4.65 -25.76
N GLU A 100 -8.91 3.62 -26.28
CA GLU A 100 -8.27 2.58 -25.46
C GLU A 100 -7.14 3.16 -24.60
N LEU A 101 -6.28 3.99 -25.20
CA LEU A 101 -5.23 4.70 -24.47
C LEU A 101 -5.82 5.62 -23.40
N ALA A 102 -6.91 6.34 -23.70
CA ALA A 102 -7.59 7.18 -22.72
C ALA A 102 -8.19 6.38 -21.57
N ALA A 103 -8.76 5.19 -21.82
CA ALA A 103 -9.23 4.29 -20.76
C ALA A 103 -8.07 3.81 -19.87
N ILE A 104 -6.94 3.41 -20.48
CA ILE A 104 -5.74 2.98 -19.74
C ILE A 104 -5.20 4.11 -18.86
N GLU A 105 -5.13 5.33 -19.37
CA GLU A 105 -4.69 6.50 -18.60
C GLU A 105 -5.69 6.84 -17.48
N GLY A 106 -6.99 6.74 -17.75
CA GLY A 106 -8.04 6.92 -16.76
C GLY A 106 -7.96 5.90 -15.61
N LEU A 107 -7.57 4.65 -15.89
CA LEU A 107 -7.27 3.64 -14.87
C LEU A 107 -6.03 4.02 -14.05
N ARG A 108 -4.92 4.36 -14.72
CA ARG A 108 -3.65 4.72 -14.05
C ARG A 108 -3.80 5.94 -13.15
N SER A 109 -4.45 6.98 -13.64
CA SER A 109 -4.69 8.22 -12.91
C SER A 109 -5.56 7.98 -11.67
N ALA A 110 -6.67 7.25 -11.80
CA ALA A 110 -7.55 6.95 -10.67
C ALA A 110 -6.89 6.04 -9.62
N LEU A 111 -6.04 5.10 -10.05
CA LEU A 111 -5.26 4.26 -9.12
C LEU A 111 -4.17 5.08 -8.40
N GLN A 112 -3.62 6.12 -9.03
CA GLN A 112 -2.70 7.05 -8.35
C GLN A 112 -3.41 7.93 -7.31
N SER A 113 -4.65 8.33 -7.56
CA SER A 113 -5.40 9.16 -6.60
C SER A 113 -5.99 8.36 -5.44
N GLY A 114 -6.46 7.14 -5.71
CA GLY A 114 -7.28 6.38 -4.76
C GLY A 114 -8.65 7.00 -4.51
N GLU A 115 -9.45 6.35 -3.65
CA GLU A 115 -10.78 6.81 -3.22
C GLU A 115 -10.69 7.72 -1.99
N LEU A 116 -9.78 7.41 -1.04
CA LEU A 116 -9.56 8.21 0.18
C LEU A 116 -8.43 9.24 -0.01
N GLY A 117 -7.90 9.36 -1.22
CA GLY A 117 -6.78 10.24 -1.56
C GLY A 117 -5.41 9.63 -1.28
N TYR A 118 -5.32 8.31 -1.07
CA TYR A 118 -4.05 7.60 -0.98
C TYR A 118 -3.80 6.75 -2.23
N PRO A 119 -2.57 6.73 -2.76
CA PRO A 119 -2.28 5.96 -3.95
C PRO A 119 -2.51 4.46 -3.72
N VAL A 120 -3.13 3.82 -4.69
CA VAL A 120 -3.40 2.38 -4.69
C VAL A 120 -2.10 1.61 -4.93
N MET A 121 -1.96 0.49 -4.24
CA MET A 121 -0.82 -0.42 -4.29
C MET A 121 -1.32 -1.86 -4.39
N GLY A 122 -0.56 -2.70 -5.10
CA GLY A 122 -0.81 -4.14 -5.17
C GLY A 122 -2.08 -4.46 -5.94
N VAL A 123 -2.37 -3.76 -7.05
CA VAL A 123 -3.57 -4.02 -7.85
C VAL A 123 -3.21 -4.16 -9.32
N SER A 124 -3.75 -5.19 -9.95
CA SER A 124 -3.75 -5.39 -11.39
C SER A 124 -5.12 -5.03 -11.96
N ALA A 125 -5.20 -4.01 -12.82
CA ALA A 125 -6.39 -3.61 -13.55
C ALA A 125 -6.26 -4.05 -15.02
N THR A 126 -7.18 -4.91 -15.47
CA THR A 126 -7.23 -5.41 -16.84
C THR A 126 -8.51 -4.94 -17.52
N LEU A 127 -8.40 -4.13 -18.57
CA LEU A 127 -9.53 -3.78 -19.43
C LEU A 127 -9.92 -5.01 -20.27
N ILE A 128 -11.12 -5.55 -20.02
CA ILE A 128 -11.59 -6.81 -20.63
C ILE A 128 -12.70 -6.62 -21.65
N LYS A 129 -13.50 -5.56 -21.53
CA LYS A 129 -14.54 -5.18 -22.51
C LYS A 129 -14.70 -3.67 -22.57
N ALA A 130 -15.18 -3.18 -23.70
CA ALA A 130 -15.56 -1.80 -23.91
C ALA A 130 -16.75 -1.76 -24.86
N ASP A 131 -17.73 -0.90 -24.55
CA ASP A 131 -18.85 -0.61 -25.45
C ASP A 131 -18.71 0.85 -25.91
N PHE A 132 -18.64 1.04 -27.23
CA PHE A 132 -18.52 2.36 -27.84
C PHE A 132 -19.68 2.64 -28.80
N ASP A 133 -20.07 3.90 -28.88
CA ASP A 133 -21.06 4.42 -29.82
C ASP A 133 -20.37 5.43 -30.75
N PRO A 134 -20.34 5.20 -32.08
CA PRO A 134 -19.60 6.07 -33.01
C PRO A 134 -20.06 7.54 -33.03
N ALA A 135 -21.29 7.84 -32.60
CA ALA A 135 -21.84 9.19 -32.64
C ALA A 135 -21.59 9.99 -31.35
N THR A 136 -21.45 9.30 -30.21
CA THR A 136 -21.39 9.92 -28.88
C THR A 136 -20.16 9.55 -28.06
N SER A 137 -19.39 8.54 -28.47
CA SER A 137 -18.18 8.15 -27.76
C SER A 137 -16.98 9.04 -28.05
N THR A 138 -16.25 9.36 -26.98
CA THR A 138 -15.05 10.22 -27.03
C THR A 138 -13.97 9.65 -26.12
N ASP A 139 -12.71 9.95 -26.41
CA ASP A 139 -11.55 9.55 -25.60
C ASP A 139 -11.74 9.95 -24.13
N MET A 140 -12.22 11.17 -23.89
CA MET A 140 -12.51 11.68 -22.55
C MET A 140 -13.57 10.85 -21.82
N ALA A 141 -14.62 10.40 -22.51
CA ALA A 141 -15.66 9.58 -21.90
C ALA A 141 -15.11 8.22 -21.43
N PHE A 142 -14.20 7.62 -22.21
CA PHE A 142 -13.52 6.38 -21.84
C PHE A 142 -12.56 6.54 -20.64
N GLY A 143 -11.84 7.65 -20.57
CA GLY A 143 -11.03 7.99 -19.39
C GLY A 143 -11.89 8.13 -18.12
N VAL A 144 -13.03 8.83 -18.21
CA VAL A 144 -13.95 8.99 -17.08
C VAL A 144 -14.62 7.66 -16.69
N ALA A 145 -15.04 6.85 -17.66
CA ALA A 145 -15.62 5.54 -17.41
C ALA A 145 -14.61 4.60 -16.71
N ALA A 146 -13.35 4.64 -17.11
CA ALA A 146 -12.27 3.91 -16.45
C ALA A 146 -12.05 4.37 -15.00
N SER A 147 -12.02 5.67 -14.74
CA SER A 147 -11.92 6.20 -13.38
C SER A 147 -13.13 5.84 -12.52
N ASP A 148 -14.34 5.84 -13.09
CA ASP A 148 -15.56 5.37 -12.42
C ASP A 148 -15.47 3.88 -12.04
N ALA A 149 -14.90 3.03 -12.90
CA ALA A 149 -14.67 1.62 -12.58
C ALA A 149 -13.73 1.45 -11.37
N VAL A 150 -12.65 2.24 -11.28
CA VAL A 150 -11.72 2.20 -10.14
C VAL A 150 -12.41 2.65 -8.86
N ALA A 151 -13.14 3.76 -8.89
CA ALA A 151 -13.86 4.29 -7.73
C ALA A 151 -14.89 3.29 -7.19
N LYS A 152 -15.67 2.67 -8.10
CA LYS A 152 -16.62 1.60 -7.74
C LYS A 152 -15.91 0.39 -7.12
N ALA A 153 -14.79 -0.06 -7.70
CA ALA A 153 -14.00 -1.17 -7.17
C ALA A 153 -13.46 -0.90 -5.77
N LEU A 154 -12.94 0.31 -5.53
CA LEU A 154 -12.43 0.70 -4.22
C LEU A 154 -13.57 0.82 -3.20
N ARG A 155 -14.65 1.54 -3.49
CA ARG A 155 -15.78 1.73 -2.55
C ARG A 155 -16.35 0.43 -1.98
N GLN A 156 -16.42 -0.63 -2.79
CA GLN A 156 -16.99 -1.91 -2.35
C GLN A 156 -15.97 -2.82 -1.64
N ASN A 157 -14.66 -2.64 -1.86
CA ASN A 157 -13.66 -3.64 -1.47
C ASN A 157 -12.30 -3.07 -1.02
N ILE A 158 -12.29 -1.83 -0.53
CA ILE A 158 -11.07 -1.16 -0.08
C ILE A 158 -10.46 -1.83 1.16
N MET A 159 -9.13 -1.91 1.16
CA MET A 159 -8.30 -2.15 2.32
C MET A 159 -7.26 -1.05 2.41
N LEU A 160 -7.06 -0.53 3.61
CA LEU A 160 -6.00 0.43 3.88
C LEU A 160 -4.73 -0.32 4.26
N LEU A 161 -3.60 0.13 3.74
CA LEU A 161 -2.29 -0.35 4.10
C LEU A 161 -1.52 0.73 4.85
N GLU A 162 -0.88 0.35 5.94
CA GLU A 162 0.00 1.23 6.72
C GLU A 162 1.48 0.85 6.53
N PRO A 163 2.39 1.85 6.55
CA PRO A 163 3.81 1.58 6.48
C PRO A 163 4.32 1.01 7.80
N VAL A 164 5.00 -0.13 7.70
CA VAL A 164 5.68 -0.83 8.78
C VAL A 164 7.16 -0.50 8.72
N MET A 165 7.71 -0.07 9.85
CA MET A 165 9.10 0.27 10.02
C MET A 165 9.84 -0.91 10.64
N LYS A 166 11.03 -1.22 10.12
CA LYS A 166 12.01 -2.04 10.86
C LYS A 166 12.69 -1.11 11.86
N LEU A 167 12.48 -1.37 13.13
CA LEU A 167 13.02 -0.61 14.25
C LEU A 167 14.10 -1.45 14.94
N GLU A 168 15.26 -0.84 15.17
CA GLU A 168 16.32 -1.40 16.01
C GLU A 168 16.51 -0.50 17.23
N VAL A 169 16.50 -1.11 18.41
CA VAL A 169 16.68 -0.41 19.69
C VAL A 169 17.86 -1.01 20.43
N SER A 170 18.89 -0.22 20.68
CA SER A 170 20.05 -0.62 21.47
C SER A 170 19.96 -0.03 22.88
N THR A 171 20.02 -0.87 23.91
CA THR A 171 19.80 -0.46 25.29
C THR A 171 20.57 -1.33 26.30
N PRO A 172 20.99 -0.80 27.47
CA PRO A 172 21.45 -1.63 28.58
C PRO A 172 20.37 -2.63 29.05
N GLU A 173 20.80 -3.78 29.56
CA GLU A 173 19.91 -4.88 30.00
C GLU A 173 18.90 -4.45 31.07
N GLU A 174 19.29 -3.53 31.96
CA GLU A 174 18.43 -2.99 33.04
C GLU A 174 17.16 -2.27 32.52
N TYR A 175 17.15 -1.82 31.26
CA TYR A 175 16.00 -1.13 30.63
C TYR A 175 15.27 -1.99 29.59
N LEU A 176 15.68 -3.25 29.39
CA LEU A 176 15.08 -4.13 28.39
C LEU A 176 13.58 -4.34 28.63
N GLY A 177 13.19 -4.60 29.89
CA GLY A 177 11.79 -4.81 30.27
C GLY A 177 10.88 -3.61 29.91
N PRO A 178 11.18 -2.40 30.40
CA PRO A 178 10.41 -1.21 30.04
C PRO A 178 10.33 -0.94 28.53
N ILE A 179 11.41 -1.14 27.78
CA ILE A 179 11.44 -0.92 26.32
C ILE A 179 10.57 -1.93 25.58
N THR A 180 10.72 -3.22 25.89
CA THR A 180 9.90 -4.27 25.27
C THR A 180 8.42 -4.12 25.64
N GLY A 181 8.12 -3.66 26.86
CA GLY A 181 6.76 -3.31 27.29
C GLY A 181 6.14 -2.19 26.45
N ASP A 182 6.86 -1.09 26.22
CA ASP A 182 6.39 0.02 25.37
C ASP A 182 6.21 -0.43 23.91
N LEU A 183 7.14 -1.21 23.36
CA LEU A 183 7.02 -1.78 22.01
C LEU A 183 5.75 -2.64 21.86
N ASN A 184 5.48 -3.53 22.82
CA ASN A 184 4.25 -4.34 22.81
C ASN A 184 2.99 -3.46 22.86
N SER A 185 2.99 -2.39 23.67
CA SER A 185 1.86 -1.44 23.72
C SER A 185 1.62 -0.70 22.41
N ARG A 186 2.63 -0.65 21.54
CA ARG A 186 2.57 -0.06 20.19
C ARG A 186 2.23 -1.07 19.10
N HIS A 187 1.84 -2.30 19.47
CA HIS A 187 1.63 -3.41 18.56
C HIS A 187 2.87 -3.73 17.71
N ALA A 188 4.06 -3.57 18.30
CA ALA A 188 5.29 -4.02 17.66
C ALA A 188 5.36 -5.55 17.64
N GLU A 189 5.82 -6.10 16.53
CA GLU A 189 6.24 -7.49 16.45
C GLU A 189 7.75 -7.55 16.72
N ILE A 190 8.14 -8.01 17.90
CA ILE A 190 9.55 -8.20 18.25
C ILE A 190 10.06 -9.45 17.53
N ARG A 191 11.06 -9.28 16.66
CA ARG A 191 11.65 -10.33 15.85
C ARG A 191 12.79 -11.02 16.56
N ASP A 192 13.69 -10.24 17.15
CA ASP A 192 14.85 -10.78 17.85
C ASP A 192 15.35 -9.84 18.96
N ILE A 193 16.07 -10.39 19.93
CA ILE A 193 16.77 -9.67 20.99
C ILE A 193 18.19 -10.20 21.10
N ILE A 194 19.14 -9.44 20.54
CA ILE A 194 20.53 -9.85 20.39
C ILE A 194 21.39 -9.19 21.47
N LEU A 195 22.40 -9.91 22.00
CA LEU A 195 23.44 -9.31 22.84
C LEU A 195 24.58 -8.78 21.97
N ARG A 196 24.84 -7.47 22.01
CA ARG A 196 25.95 -6.83 21.30
C ARG A 196 26.84 -6.10 22.30
N GLY A 197 27.93 -6.74 22.71
CA GLY A 197 28.80 -6.25 23.77
C GLY A 197 28.09 -6.27 25.12
N LYS A 198 27.88 -5.09 25.73
CA LYS A 198 27.14 -4.94 27.00
C LYS A 198 25.69 -4.47 26.80
N LEU A 199 25.24 -4.33 25.55
CA LEU A 199 23.92 -3.82 25.20
C LEU A 199 23.05 -4.94 24.62
N ARG A 200 21.75 -4.83 24.88
CA ARG A 200 20.69 -5.60 24.21
C ARG A 200 20.22 -4.80 23.00
N VAL A 201 20.13 -5.46 21.85
CA VAL A 201 19.58 -4.90 20.62
C VAL A 201 18.26 -5.59 20.35
N VAL A 202 17.15 -4.84 20.37
CA VAL A 202 15.81 -5.33 20.06
C VAL A 202 15.50 -4.97 18.62
N GLU A 203 15.23 -5.97 17.79
CA GLU A 203 14.74 -5.79 16.43
C GLU A 203 13.23 -6.00 16.41
N ALA A 204 12.48 -5.03 15.90
CA ALA A 204 11.02 -5.09 15.86
C ALA A 204 10.44 -4.50 14.58
N LEU A 205 9.29 -5.02 14.15
CA LEU A 205 8.46 -4.41 13.12
C LEU A 205 7.36 -3.60 13.80
N VAL A 206 7.25 -2.31 13.48
CA VAL A 206 6.30 -1.41 14.15
C VAL A 206 5.57 -0.54 13.13
N PRO A 207 4.24 -0.39 13.23
CA PRO A 207 3.51 0.56 12.40
C PRO A 207 3.99 2.00 12.61
N MET A 208 4.27 2.73 11.54
CA MET A 208 4.80 4.11 11.61
C MET A 208 3.87 5.05 12.38
N ALA A 209 2.56 4.83 12.31
CA ALA A 209 1.55 5.60 13.05
C ALA A 209 1.80 5.60 14.58
N ARG A 210 2.51 4.58 15.08
CA ARG A 210 2.82 4.37 16.49
C ARG A 210 4.22 4.84 16.88
N LEU A 211 4.98 5.48 15.99
CA LEU A 211 6.39 5.85 16.25
C LEU A 211 6.65 7.36 16.38
N PHE A 212 5.65 8.23 16.18
CA PHE A 212 5.87 9.68 16.14
C PHE A 212 6.47 10.28 17.43
N ASP A 213 6.18 9.71 18.60
CA ASP A 213 6.71 10.13 19.91
C ASP A 213 7.83 9.21 20.41
N TYR A 214 8.29 8.26 19.59
CA TYR A 214 9.14 7.17 20.08
C TYR A 214 10.50 7.64 20.57
N ALA A 215 11.10 8.64 19.92
CA ALA A 215 12.39 9.20 20.31
C ALA A 215 12.39 9.80 21.74
N ASP A 216 11.29 10.43 22.15
CA ASP A 216 11.13 10.98 23.49
C ASP A 216 10.87 9.86 24.50
N LYS A 217 10.05 8.88 24.11
CA LYS A 217 9.66 7.74 24.95
C LYS A 217 10.84 6.84 25.29
N ILE A 218 11.63 6.44 24.30
CA ILE A 218 12.82 5.61 24.52
C ILE A 218 13.85 6.32 25.41
N ARG A 219 14.02 7.64 25.25
CA ARG A 219 14.90 8.44 26.09
C ARG A 219 14.42 8.44 27.54
N SER A 220 13.13 8.63 27.77
CA SER A 220 12.54 8.61 29.12
C SER A 220 12.69 7.23 29.78
N LEU A 221 12.32 6.15 29.07
CA LEU A 221 12.36 4.77 29.58
C LEU A 221 13.78 4.30 29.91
N SER A 222 14.78 4.78 29.17
CA SER A 222 16.19 4.39 29.32
C SER A 222 17.05 5.39 30.10
N LYS A 223 16.45 6.47 30.64
CA LYS A 223 17.20 7.61 31.21
C LYS A 223 18.26 8.16 30.24
N GLY A 224 17.96 8.14 28.95
CA GLY A 224 18.81 8.61 27.86
C GLY A 224 19.95 7.68 27.46
N ARG A 225 19.91 6.40 27.87
CA ARG A 225 20.96 5.40 27.59
C ARG A 225 20.67 4.48 26.42
N ALA A 226 19.47 4.52 25.86
CA ALA A 226 19.11 3.77 24.68
C ALA A 226 19.16 4.63 23.41
N SER A 227 19.45 3.99 22.28
CA SER A 227 19.36 4.59 20.95
C SER A 227 18.41 3.76 20.08
N SER A 228 17.78 4.41 19.11
CA SER A 228 16.93 3.75 18.12
C SER A 228 17.25 4.20 16.71
N THR A 229 17.17 3.27 15.77
CA THR A 229 17.19 3.54 14.32
C THR A 229 15.99 2.86 13.69
N MET A 230 15.42 3.47 12.65
CA MET A 230 14.29 2.89 11.93
C MET A 230 14.43 3.10 10.43
N GLU A 231 13.99 2.12 9.66
CA GLU A 231 13.95 2.18 8.19
C GLU A 231 12.62 1.61 7.67
N PRO A 232 12.12 2.09 6.50
CA PRO A 232 10.94 1.51 5.88
C PRO A 232 11.15 0.03 5.58
N CYS A 233 10.23 -0.82 6.03
CA CYS A 233 10.31 -2.26 5.79
C CYS A 233 9.28 -2.70 4.76
N ALA A 234 7.99 -2.43 5.01
CA ALA A 234 6.91 -2.93 4.19
C ALA A 234 5.64 -2.10 4.37
N TYR A 235 4.60 -2.48 3.63
CA TYR A 235 3.22 -2.12 3.91
C TYR A 235 2.48 -3.34 4.45
N ALA A 236 1.62 -3.15 5.44
CA ALA A 236 0.77 -4.19 6.01
C ALA A 236 -0.68 -3.68 6.11
N PRO A 237 -1.68 -4.58 6.17
CA PRO A 237 -3.06 -4.19 6.42
C PRO A 237 -3.16 -3.33 7.68
N ALA A 238 -3.71 -2.12 7.53
CA ALA A 238 -4.03 -1.28 8.67
C ALA A 238 -5.24 -1.85 9.41
N PRO A 239 -5.36 -1.64 10.74
CA PRO A 239 -6.56 -2.01 11.48
C PRO A 239 -7.81 -1.36 10.89
N ASP A 240 -8.93 -2.11 10.82
CA ASP A 240 -10.18 -1.62 10.23
C ASP A 240 -10.70 -0.33 10.90
N GLU A 241 -10.40 -0.13 12.18
CA GLU A 241 -10.72 1.10 12.92
C GLU A 241 -10.12 2.36 12.28
N VAL A 242 -8.93 2.25 11.66
CA VAL A 242 -8.27 3.37 10.98
C VAL A 242 -9.06 3.78 9.75
N LEU A 243 -9.49 2.79 8.96
CA LEU A 243 -10.32 3.00 7.79
C LEU A 243 -11.68 3.62 8.17
N GLN A 244 -12.33 3.11 9.22
CA GLN A 244 -13.60 3.65 9.70
C GLN A 244 -13.51 5.13 10.10
N LYS A 245 -12.44 5.53 10.79
CA LYS A 245 -12.18 6.93 11.14
C LYS A 245 -11.96 7.83 9.92
N MET A 246 -11.38 7.30 8.85
CA MET A 246 -11.18 8.06 7.61
C MET A 246 -12.48 8.25 6.83
N LEU A 247 -13.36 7.24 6.85
CA LEU A 247 -14.68 7.31 6.21
C LEU A 247 -15.64 8.21 7.00
N ASN A 248 -15.57 8.18 8.32
CA ASN A 248 -16.44 8.96 9.21
C ASN A 248 -15.60 9.86 10.15
N PRO A 249 -15.18 11.05 9.70
CA PRO A 249 -14.32 11.94 10.48
C PRO A 249 -14.99 12.54 11.73
N GLU A 250 -16.28 12.27 11.98
CA GLU A 250 -17.00 12.66 13.21
C GLU A 250 -16.86 11.64 14.37
N PHE A 251 -16.11 10.54 14.18
CA PHE A 251 -15.79 9.53 15.21
C PHE A 251 -14.31 9.54 15.62
#